data_AF-Q5P6D0-F1
#
_entry.id   AF-Q5P6D0-F1
#
_cell.length_a   1.000
_cell.length_b   1.000
_cell.length_c   1.000
_cell.angle_alpha   90.00
_cell.angle_beta   90.00
_cell.angle_gamma   90.00
#
_symmetry.space_group_name_H-M   'P 1'
#
loop_
_entity.id
_entity.type
_entity.pdbx_description
1 polymer ?
#
loop_
_entity_poly.entity_id
_entity_poly.type
_entity_poly.pdbx_seq_one_letter_code
_entity_poly.pdbx_strand_id
1 'polypeptide(L)'
;MATCPKCDYTRQPSDTVPDYECPKCGVIYAKAIAAMTQDALRQQEAEQAAQARSERAAKLKARLTRPKTVGIVAGTVLVVLAGIVGARQYTIHSAQEAVEARLFDPDSVKFRNVTLSGDRVCGEVNARNRMGGYVGFSTFAADKIQGGWRVIVDSEDASNAWLLCWEEQ
;
A
#
# COMPACT_ATOMS: atom_id res chain seq x y z
N MET A 1 14.77 -62.31 -11.96
CA MET A 1 15.81 -61.97 -12.95
C MET A 1 16.23 -60.54 -12.73
N ALA A 2 17.44 -60.30 -12.23
CA ALA A 2 17.99 -58.95 -12.10
C ALA A 2 18.92 -58.70 -13.30
N THR A 3 18.57 -57.74 -14.14
CA THR A 3 19.39 -57.29 -15.27
C THR A 3 20.36 -56.22 -14.78
N CYS A 4 21.65 -56.36 -15.10
CA CYS A 4 22.67 -55.43 -14.64
C CYS A 4 22.57 -54.06 -15.35
N PRO A 5 22.42 -52.93 -14.63
CA PRO A 5 22.25 -51.59 -15.24
C PRO A 5 23.52 -51.03 -15.90
N LYS A 6 24.66 -51.72 -15.77
CA LYS A 6 25.95 -51.31 -16.37
C LYS A 6 26.25 -52.03 -17.69
N CYS A 7 25.78 -53.26 -17.87
CA CYS A 7 26.20 -54.13 -18.99
C CYS A 7 25.13 -55.08 -19.51
N ASP A 8 23.89 -54.92 -19.02
CA ASP A 8 22.69 -55.64 -19.42
C ASP A 8 22.74 -57.18 -19.28
N TYR A 9 23.66 -57.71 -18.47
CA TYR A 9 23.72 -59.14 -18.19
C TYR A 9 22.57 -59.60 -17.30
N THR A 10 21.94 -60.71 -17.69
CA THR A 10 20.92 -61.42 -16.91
C THR A 10 21.56 -62.61 -16.21
N ARG A 11 21.46 -62.65 -14.88
CA ARG A 11 22.00 -63.76 -14.07
C ARG A 11 21.42 -65.12 -14.45
N GLN A 12 22.29 -66.13 -14.54
CA GLN A 12 21.94 -67.52 -14.75
C GLN A 12 22.00 -68.30 -13.43
N PRO A 13 21.26 -69.41 -13.29
CA PRO A 13 21.29 -70.24 -12.07
C PRO A 13 22.67 -70.85 -11.77
N SER A 14 23.55 -70.92 -12.77
CA SER A 14 24.91 -71.45 -12.66
C SER A 14 25.95 -70.43 -12.21
N ASP A 15 25.58 -69.16 -11.99
CA ASP A 15 26.52 -68.11 -11.58
C ASP A 15 26.97 -68.31 -10.13
N THR A 16 28.29 -68.41 -9.92
CA THR A 16 28.90 -68.65 -8.60
C THR A 16 29.29 -67.37 -7.84
N VAL A 17 29.09 -66.20 -8.45
CA VAL A 17 29.46 -64.89 -7.87
C VAL A 17 28.36 -64.39 -6.92
N PRO A 18 28.70 -63.79 -5.76
CA PRO A 18 27.72 -63.32 -4.78
C PRO A 18 26.64 -62.39 -5.36
N ASP A 19 25.42 -62.49 -4.85
CA ASP A 19 24.22 -61.82 -5.43
C ASP A 19 24.30 -60.30 -5.52
N TYR A 20 25.14 -59.64 -4.73
CA TYR A 20 25.31 -58.19 -4.76
C TYR A 20 26.26 -57.69 -5.87
N GLU A 21 26.93 -58.59 -6.58
CA GLU A 21 27.95 -58.30 -7.58
C GLU A 21 27.60 -58.92 -8.94
N CYS A 22 27.81 -58.20 -10.05
CA CYS A 22 27.54 -58.75 -11.37
C CYS A 22 28.67 -59.69 -11.84
N PRO A 23 28.41 -60.96 -12.22
CA PRO A 23 29.45 -61.91 -12.66
C PRO A 23 30.12 -61.52 -13.98
N LYS A 24 29.47 -60.74 -14.84
CA LYS A 24 30.03 -60.32 -16.15
C LYS A 24 30.96 -59.11 -16.05
N CYS A 25 30.66 -58.14 -15.19
CA CYS A 25 31.37 -56.86 -15.17
C CYS A 25 31.89 -56.43 -13.79
N GLY A 26 31.69 -57.27 -12.76
CA GLY A 26 32.15 -57.04 -11.38
C GLY A 26 31.51 -55.85 -10.67
N VAL A 27 30.42 -55.28 -11.21
CA VAL A 27 29.81 -54.11 -10.59
C VAL A 27 29.02 -54.52 -9.36
N ILE A 28 29.24 -53.81 -8.26
CA ILE A 28 28.40 -53.90 -7.08
C ILE A 28 27.14 -53.09 -7.34
N TYR A 29 25.96 -53.72 -7.32
CA TYR A 29 24.71 -53.07 -7.71
C TYR A 29 24.40 -51.82 -6.88
N ALA A 30 24.63 -51.87 -5.56
CA ALA A 30 24.44 -50.73 -4.68
C ALA A 30 25.29 -49.52 -5.10
N LYS A 31 26.54 -49.75 -5.53
CA LYS A 31 27.43 -48.67 -5.99
C LYS A 31 27.03 -48.15 -7.37
N ALA A 32 26.60 -49.03 -8.28
CA ALA A 32 26.12 -48.64 -9.60
C ALA A 32 24.88 -47.73 -9.51
N ILE A 33 23.90 -48.15 -8.72
CA ILE A 33 22.66 -47.39 -8.51
C ILE A 33 22.97 -46.05 -7.85
N ALA A 34 23.81 -46.03 -6.80
CA ALA A 34 24.21 -44.79 -6.15
C ALA A 34 24.90 -43.81 -7.12
N ALA A 35 25.82 -44.29 -7.97
CA ALA A 35 26.47 -43.45 -8.98
C ALA A 35 25.47 -42.87 -9.99
N MET A 36 24.55 -43.70 -10.50
CA MET A 36 23.50 -43.26 -11.43
C MET A 36 22.57 -42.22 -10.80
N THR A 37 22.18 -42.40 -9.54
CA THR A 37 21.36 -41.44 -8.81
C THR A 37 22.10 -40.11 -8.62
N GLN A 38 23.39 -40.14 -8.27
CA GLN A 38 24.21 -38.94 -8.14
C GLN A 38 24.37 -38.20 -9.48
N ASP A 39 24.54 -38.91 -10.59
CA ASP A 39 24.60 -38.30 -11.92
C ASP A 39 23.27 -37.64 -12.31
N ALA A 40 22.14 -38.31 -12.05
CA ALA A 40 20.82 -37.77 -12.30
C ALA A 40 20.54 -36.50 -11.48
N LEU A 41 20.93 -36.49 -10.19
CA LEU A 41 20.81 -35.30 -9.33
C LEU A 41 21.66 -34.15 -9.85
N ARG A 42 22.92 -34.41 -10.22
CA ARG A 42 23.81 -33.38 -10.79
C ARG A 42 23.30 -32.81 -12.11
N GLN A 43 22.68 -33.65 -12.95
CA GLN A 43 22.03 -33.19 -14.18
C GLN A 43 20.83 -32.30 -13.89
N GLN A 44 19.96 -32.69 -12.94
CA GLN A 44 18.82 -31.88 -12.52
C GLN A 44 19.25 -30.53 -11.93
N GLU A 45 20.25 -30.52 -11.06
CA GLU A 45 20.79 -29.29 -10.47
C GLU A 45 21.37 -28.35 -11.54
N ALA A 46 22.10 -28.89 -12.52
CA ALA A 46 22.64 -28.10 -13.62
C ALA A 46 21.53 -27.51 -14.51
N GLU A 47 20.47 -28.27 -14.79
CA GLU A 47 19.33 -27.80 -15.56
C GLU A 47 18.54 -26.71 -14.82
N GLN A 48 18.27 -26.90 -13.53
CA GLN A 48 17.61 -25.90 -12.68
C GLN A 48 18.44 -24.60 -12.61
N ALA A 49 19.76 -24.71 -12.50
CA ALA A 49 20.65 -23.54 -12.50
C ALA A 49 20.62 -22.79 -13.85
N ALA A 50 20.50 -23.49 -14.97
CA ALA A 50 20.35 -22.89 -16.29
C ALA A 50 19.00 -22.16 -16.46
N GLN A 51 17.91 -22.78 -15.99
CA GLN A 51 16.57 -22.19 -15.99
C GLN A 51 16.51 -20.93 -15.09
N ALA A 52 17.06 -20.99 -13.88
CA ALA A 52 17.10 -19.82 -12.99
C ALA A 52 17.86 -18.63 -13.59
N ARG A 53 18.92 -18.88 -14.38
CA ARG A 53 19.65 -17.83 -15.13
C ARG A 53 18.80 -17.22 -16.25
N SER A 54 18.09 -18.04 -17.03
CA SER A 54 17.22 -17.55 -18.11
C SER A 54 16.03 -16.75 -17.55
N GLU A 55 15.43 -17.19 -16.45
CA GLU A 55 14.36 -16.47 -15.76
C GLU A 55 14.81 -15.11 -15.21
N ARG A 56 16.00 -15.05 -14.58
CA ARG A 56 16.56 -13.77 -14.09
C ARG A 56 16.76 -12.79 -15.24
N ALA A 57 17.24 -13.25 -16.39
CA ALA A 57 17.40 -12.42 -17.58
C ALA A 57 16.04 -11.95 -18.15
N ALA A 58 15.03 -12.83 -18.19
CA ALA A 58 13.68 -12.48 -18.65
C ALA A 58 13.00 -11.45 -17.73
N LYS A 59 13.08 -11.63 -16.41
CA LYS A 59 12.53 -10.68 -15.42
C LYS A 59 13.19 -9.31 -15.50
N LEU A 60 14.51 -9.25 -15.73
CA LEU A 60 15.23 -7.97 -15.90
C LEU A 60 14.75 -7.22 -17.16
N LYS A 61 14.60 -7.92 -18.30
CA LYS A 61 14.07 -7.34 -19.53
C LYS A 61 12.63 -6.83 -19.37
N ALA A 62 11.77 -7.61 -18.72
CA ALA A 62 10.38 -7.22 -18.45
C ALA A 62 10.26 -5.97 -17.55
N ARG A 63 11.20 -5.76 -16.62
CA ARG A 63 11.26 -4.52 -15.82
C ARG A 63 11.63 -3.31 -16.68
N LEU A 64 12.56 -3.48 -17.63
CA LEU A 64 13.02 -2.42 -18.52
C LEU A 64 11.98 -2.01 -19.57
N THR A 65 11.10 -2.93 -19.98
CA THR A 65 10.08 -2.67 -21.02
C THR A 65 8.73 -2.20 -20.46
N ARG A 66 8.58 -1.97 -19.15
CA ARG A 66 7.34 -1.41 -18.58
C ARG A 66 7.10 0.01 -19.14
N PRO A 67 5.97 0.26 -19.83
CA PRO A 67 5.70 1.55 -20.44
C PRO A 67 5.46 2.61 -19.36
N LYS A 68 6.28 3.66 -19.36
CA LYS A 68 6.17 4.81 -18.43
C LYS A 68 4.87 5.62 -18.61
N THR A 69 4.13 5.39 -19.70
CA THR A 69 2.93 6.14 -20.08
C THR A 69 1.74 5.89 -19.14
N VAL A 70 1.62 4.70 -18.55
CA VAL A 70 0.54 4.39 -17.59
C VAL A 70 0.65 5.27 -16.33
N GLY A 71 1.87 5.59 -15.89
CA GLY A 71 2.08 6.46 -14.72
C GLY A 71 1.72 7.93 -14.97
N ILE A 72 1.87 8.41 -16.21
CA ILE A 72 1.64 9.82 -16.55
C ILE A 72 0.14 10.13 -16.63
N VAL A 73 -0.66 9.29 -17.29
CA VAL A 73 -2.10 9.52 -17.47
C VAL A 73 -2.87 9.37 -16.15
N ALA A 74 -2.51 8.38 -15.32
CA ALA A 74 -3.10 8.23 -14.00
C ALA A 74 -2.73 9.40 -13.06
N GLY A 75 -1.50 9.91 -13.16
CA GLY A 75 -1.03 11.05 -12.38
C GLY A 75 -1.76 12.36 -12.72
N THR A 76 -1.99 12.65 -14.00
CA THR A 76 -2.67 13.88 -14.41
C THR A 76 -4.15 13.91 -14.03
N VAL A 77 -4.86 12.78 -14.15
CA VAL A 77 -6.27 12.67 -13.72
C VAL A 77 -6.41 12.89 -12.20
N LEU A 78 -5.50 12.32 -11.40
CA LEU A 78 -5.47 12.50 -9.94
C LEU A 78 -5.26 13.97 -9.54
N VAL A 79 -4.37 14.68 -10.22
CA VAL A 79 -4.10 16.10 -9.95
C VAL A 79 -5.31 16.97 -10.27
N VAL A 80 -6.02 16.71 -11.37
CA VAL A 80 -7.23 17.46 -11.75
C VAL A 80 -8.35 17.25 -10.74
N LEU A 81 -8.58 16.00 -10.30
CA LEU A 81 -9.60 15.71 -9.28
C LEU A 81 -9.25 16.33 -7.92
N ALA A 82 -7.97 16.30 -7.52
CA ALA A 82 -7.52 16.97 -6.30
C ALA A 82 -7.72 18.50 -6.36
N GLY A 83 -7.55 19.12 -7.53
CA GLY A 83 -7.80 20.55 -7.72
C GLY A 83 -9.25 20.98 -7.46
N ILE A 84 -10.23 20.16 -7.89
CA ILE A 84 -11.66 20.46 -7.68
C ILE A 84 -12.05 20.28 -6.21
N VAL A 85 -11.54 19.23 -5.54
CA VAL A 85 -11.80 18.99 -4.11
C VAL A 85 -11.11 20.05 -3.23
N GLY A 86 -9.97 20.57 -3.66
CA GLY A 86 -9.20 21.58 -2.94
C GLY A 86 -9.96 22.89 -2.67
N ALA A 87 -10.84 23.32 -3.58
CA ALA A 87 -11.54 24.61 -3.45
C ALA A 87 -12.51 24.68 -2.26
N ARG A 88 -13.24 23.58 -2.00
CA ARG A 88 -14.14 23.51 -0.83
C ARG A 88 -13.36 23.45 0.48
N GLN A 89 -12.33 22.60 0.53
CA GLN A 89 -11.50 22.45 1.72
C GLN A 89 -10.74 23.75 2.07
N TYR A 90 -10.27 24.46 1.04
CA TYR A 90 -9.62 25.77 1.20
C TYR A 90 -10.56 26.82 1.81
N THR A 91 -11.83 26.84 1.39
CA THR A 91 -12.81 27.80 1.91
C THR A 91 -13.07 27.57 3.40
N ILE A 92 -13.24 26.31 3.82
CA ILE A 92 -13.42 25.97 5.25
C ILE A 92 -12.16 26.33 6.05
N HIS A 93 -10.98 25.96 5.55
CA HIS A 93 -9.72 26.22 6.25
C HIS A 93 -9.45 27.71 6.46
N SER A 94 -9.58 28.52 5.40
CA SER A 94 -9.40 29.97 5.50
C SER A 94 -10.42 30.66 6.41
N ALA A 95 -11.64 30.12 6.53
CA ALA A 95 -12.63 30.61 7.48
C ALA A 95 -12.24 30.25 8.93
N GLN A 96 -11.73 29.03 9.16
CA GLN A 96 -11.25 28.60 10.48
C GLN A 96 -10.09 29.47 10.98
N GLU A 97 -9.11 29.78 10.12
CA GLU A 97 -8.02 30.70 10.46
C GLU A 97 -8.55 32.08 10.90
N ALA A 98 -9.57 32.59 10.22
CA ALA A 98 -10.21 33.85 10.59
C ALA A 98 -10.95 33.76 11.94
N VAL A 99 -11.47 32.59 12.30
CA VAL A 99 -12.08 32.32 13.61
C VAL A 99 -11.02 32.23 14.70
N GLU A 100 -9.94 31.49 14.46
CA GLU A 100 -8.78 31.39 15.36
C GLU A 100 -8.22 32.76 15.72
N ALA A 101 -8.06 33.64 14.72
CA ALA A 101 -7.55 35.00 14.90
C ALA A 101 -8.44 35.90 15.81
N ARG A 102 -9.68 35.51 16.08
CA ARG A 102 -10.60 36.22 16.99
C ARG A 102 -10.55 35.69 18.43
N LEU A 103 -9.87 34.58 18.66
CA LEU A 103 -9.83 33.89 19.94
C LEU A 103 -8.57 34.30 20.73
N PHE A 104 -8.60 34.05 22.05
CA PHE A 104 -7.51 34.44 22.93
C PHE A 104 -6.22 33.65 22.68
N ASP A 105 -6.33 32.35 22.39
CA ASP A 105 -5.23 31.43 22.12
C ASP A 105 -5.50 30.73 20.76
N PRO A 106 -5.07 31.34 19.63
CA PRO A 106 -5.33 30.84 18.29
C PRO A 106 -4.73 29.45 18.03
N ASP A 107 -3.57 29.15 18.61
CA ASP A 107 -2.85 27.89 18.40
C ASP A 107 -3.50 26.70 19.13
N SER A 108 -4.45 26.97 20.04
CA SER A 108 -5.11 25.96 20.86
C SER A 108 -6.62 25.86 20.60
N VAL A 109 -7.04 25.98 19.35
CA VAL A 109 -8.46 25.91 18.96
C VAL A 109 -8.85 24.53 18.45
N LYS A 110 -10.05 24.07 18.79
CA LYS A 110 -10.62 22.80 18.31
C LYS A 110 -11.95 23.06 17.62
N PHE A 111 -12.09 22.56 16.40
CA PHE A 111 -13.32 22.67 15.62
C PHE A 111 -14.06 21.35 15.54
N ARG A 112 -15.39 21.40 15.50
CA ARG A 112 -16.26 20.26 15.17
C ARG A 112 -17.53 20.71 14.45
N ASN A 113 -18.23 19.77 13.83
CA ASN A 113 -19.50 20.02 13.13
C ASN A 113 -19.40 21.19 12.12
N VAL A 114 -18.27 21.27 11.41
CA VAL A 114 -18.00 22.36 10.47
C VAL A 114 -18.59 22.02 9.10
N THR A 115 -19.33 22.96 8.53
CA THR A 115 -19.97 22.84 7.23
C THR A 115 -19.86 24.13 6.43
N LEU A 116 -19.90 24.02 5.10
CA LEU A 116 -19.98 25.14 4.17
C LEU A 116 -21.40 25.18 3.59
N SER A 117 -22.17 26.21 3.91
CA SER A 117 -23.48 26.48 3.34
C SER A 117 -23.43 27.79 2.53
N GLY A 118 -23.52 27.69 1.20
CA GLY A 118 -23.28 28.81 0.31
C GLY A 118 -21.88 29.41 0.49
N ASP A 119 -21.84 30.70 0.87
CA ASP A 119 -20.63 31.46 1.20
C ASP A 119 -20.38 31.59 2.72
N ARG A 120 -21.11 30.84 3.55
CA ARG A 120 -20.98 30.83 5.01
C ARG A 120 -20.38 29.52 5.50
N VAL A 121 -19.40 29.62 6.38
CA VAL A 121 -18.85 28.48 7.13
C VAL A 121 -19.41 28.51 8.54
N CYS A 122 -20.08 27.44 8.95
CA CYS A 122 -20.64 27.30 10.29
C CYS A 122 -20.02 26.12 11.00
N GLY A 123 -19.95 26.19 12.33
CA GLY A 123 -19.59 25.04 13.13
C GLY A 123 -19.52 25.37 14.61
N GLU A 124 -18.83 24.51 15.34
CA GLU A 124 -18.56 24.70 16.76
C GLU A 124 -17.05 24.81 16.99
N VAL A 125 -16.67 25.69 17.91
CA VAL A 125 -15.29 26.00 18.25
C VAL A 125 -15.09 25.94 19.77
N ASN A 126 -13.99 25.33 20.20
CA ASN A 126 -13.58 25.29 21.61
C ASN A 126 -12.15 25.83 21.72
N ALA A 127 -12.01 26.93 22.44
CA ALA A 127 -10.76 27.65 22.61
C ALA A 127 -10.35 27.67 24.09
N ARG A 128 -9.06 27.78 24.38
CA ARG A 128 -8.61 28.00 25.76
C ARG A 128 -8.99 29.39 26.23
N ASN A 129 -9.47 29.46 27.46
CA ASN A 129 -9.64 30.72 28.17
C ASN A 129 -8.28 31.24 28.68
N ARG A 130 -8.27 32.45 29.24
CA ARG A 130 -7.07 33.07 29.83
C ARG A 130 -6.43 32.28 30.98
N MET A 131 -7.19 31.36 31.59
CA MET A 131 -6.72 30.50 32.67
C MET A 131 -6.13 29.17 32.15
N GLY A 132 -6.04 28.98 30.83
CA GLY A 132 -5.42 27.81 30.19
C GLY A 132 -6.34 26.60 30.03
N GLY A 133 -7.63 26.73 30.33
CA GLY A 133 -8.61 25.65 30.27
C GLY A 133 -9.55 25.74 29.07
N TYR A 134 -10.02 24.59 28.57
CA TYR A 134 -11.15 24.49 27.65
C TYR A 134 -12.46 24.50 28.43
N VAL A 135 -13.39 25.39 28.09
CA VAL A 135 -14.65 25.56 28.84
C VAL A 135 -15.86 24.93 28.15
N GLY A 136 -15.74 24.56 26.88
CA GLY A 136 -16.85 23.99 26.11
C GLY A 136 -16.80 24.43 24.65
N PHE A 137 -17.67 23.86 23.84
CA PHE A 137 -17.84 24.27 22.45
C PHE A 137 -18.88 25.38 22.37
N SER A 138 -18.52 26.47 21.70
CA SER A 138 -19.42 27.56 21.32
C SER A 138 -19.67 27.53 19.82
N THR A 139 -20.83 27.99 19.38
CA THR A 139 -21.15 28.08 17.96
C THR A 139 -20.40 29.25 17.31
N PHE A 140 -20.05 29.09 16.04
CA PHE A 140 -19.53 30.17 15.21
C PHE A 140 -20.16 30.16 13.83
N ALA A 141 -20.20 31.34 13.23
CA ALA A 141 -20.51 31.55 11.83
C ALA A 141 -19.51 32.52 11.20
N ALA A 142 -18.98 32.16 10.04
CA ALA A 142 -18.06 32.96 9.26
C ALA A 142 -18.66 33.22 7.87
N ASP A 143 -19.03 34.47 7.62
CA ASP A 143 -19.54 34.93 6.32
C ASP A 143 -18.41 35.44 5.44
N LYS A 144 -18.36 34.98 4.20
CA LYS A 144 -17.42 35.51 3.22
C LYS A 144 -17.83 36.93 2.81
N ILE A 145 -16.92 37.88 2.93
CA ILE A 145 -17.12 39.28 2.53
C ILE A 145 -16.00 39.74 1.60
N GLN A 146 -16.17 40.89 0.94
CA GLN A 146 -15.10 41.46 0.12
C GLN A 146 -13.88 41.77 1.00
N GLY A 147 -12.79 41.04 0.79
CA GLY A 147 -11.53 41.22 1.53
C GLY A 147 -11.34 40.33 2.75
N GLY A 148 -12.22 39.35 3.03
CA GLY A 148 -11.98 38.37 4.10
C GLY A 148 -13.24 37.70 4.65
N TRP A 149 -13.25 37.49 5.97
CA TRP A 149 -14.32 36.81 6.69
C TRP A 149 -14.91 37.71 7.78
N ARG A 150 -16.24 37.80 7.81
CA ARG A 150 -16.98 38.33 8.96
C ARG A 150 -17.27 37.17 9.90
N VAL A 151 -16.57 37.13 11.03
CA VAL A 151 -16.65 36.07 12.02
C VAL A 151 -17.48 36.52 13.22
N ILE A 152 -18.38 35.65 13.66
CA ILE A 152 -19.20 35.81 14.86
C ILE A 152 -19.08 34.51 15.67
N VAL A 153 -18.80 34.62 16.97
CA VAL A 153 -18.57 33.49 17.89
C VAL A 153 -19.33 33.76 19.18
N ASP A 154 -19.97 32.73 19.75
CA ASP A 154 -20.54 32.75 21.10
C ASP A 154 -21.53 33.91 21.34
N SER A 155 -22.41 34.16 20.37
CA SER A 155 -23.49 35.16 20.45
C SER A 155 -24.83 34.60 19.99
N GLU A 156 -25.92 35.28 20.31
CA GLU A 156 -27.25 34.96 19.76
C GLU A 156 -27.24 35.02 18.23
N ASP A 157 -26.54 36.01 17.65
CA ASP A 157 -26.35 36.12 16.21
C ASP A 157 -25.59 34.92 15.63
N ALA A 158 -24.54 34.45 16.32
CA ALA A 158 -23.80 33.26 15.90
C ALA A 158 -24.67 32.00 15.96
N SER A 159 -25.51 31.88 16.98
CA SER A 159 -26.43 30.75 17.16
C SER A 159 -27.52 30.74 16.09
N ASN A 160 -28.14 31.89 15.82
CA ASN A 160 -29.14 32.04 14.76
C ASN A 160 -28.52 31.78 13.38
N ALA A 161 -27.34 32.34 13.10
CA ALA A 161 -26.63 32.09 11.85
C ALA A 161 -26.21 30.62 11.70
N TRP A 162 -25.84 29.95 12.79
CA TRP A 162 -25.52 28.53 12.81
C TRP A 162 -26.74 27.64 12.52
N LEU A 163 -27.94 27.99 13.02
CA LEU A 163 -29.18 27.28 12.69
C LEU A 163 -29.50 27.38 11.19
N LEU A 164 -29.37 28.56 10.60
CA LEU A 164 -29.59 28.78 9.16
C LEU A 164 -28.66 27.93 8.29
N CYS A 165 -27.45 27.60 8.76
CA CYS A 165 -26.53 26.73 8.02
C CYS A 165 -27.02 25.28 7.87
N TRP A 166 -27.95 24.83 8.71
CA TRP A 166 -28.49 23.47 8.69
C TRP A 166 -29.95 23.40 8.23
N GLU A 167 -30.60 24.54 8.02
CA GLU A 167 -31.97 24.63 7.53
C GLU A 167 -32.06 24.60 5.98
N GLU A 168 -30.94 24.85 5.29
CA GLU A 168 -30.82 24.85 3.81
C GLU A 168 -30.19 23.56 3.20
N GLN A 169 -30.10 22.45 3.94
CA GLN A 169 -29.63 21.16 3.40
C GLN A 169 -30.77 20.21 3.00
#